data_AF-A0A1Y1LGR8-F1
#
_entry.id   AF-A0A1Y1LGR8-F1
#
_cell.length_a   1.000
_cell.length_b   1.000
_cell.length_c   1.000
_cell.angle_alpha   90.00
_cell.angle_beta   90.00
_cell.angle_gamma   90.00
#
_symmetry.space_group_name_H-M   'P 1'
#
loop_
_entity.id
_entity.type
_entity.pdbx_description
1 polymer ?
#
loop_
_entity_poly.entity_id
_entity_poly.type
_entity_poly.pdbx_seq_one_letter_code
_entity_poly.pdbx_strand_id
1 'polypeptide(L)'
;LVSVLACIALNESVTAKKIYVLISYFGILRKSACTIFPQAAFQTAEITVVFKRLNRFLSLEERMPVSLMNQNSNQTVQTKDVIFIQNGLARWNESPTSFELKDVNIKIKPRATVAIIGPVGSG
;
A
#
# COMPACT_ATOMS: atom_id res chain seq x y z
N LEU A 1 33.60 1.14 -31.25
CA LEU A 1 35.03 1.53 -31.30
C LEU A 1 35.92 0.44 -30.73
N VAL A 2 35.75 0.03 -29.47
CA VAL A 2 36.51 -1.10 -28.88
C VAL A 2 36.41 -2.39 -29.72
N SER A 3 35.21 -2.74 -30.21
CA SER A 3 35.01 -3.91 -31.08
C SER A 3 35.75 -3.81 -32.43
N VAL A 4 35.92 -2.59 -32.96
CA VAL A 4 36.64 -2.35 -34.23
C VAL A 4 38.15 -2.42 -33.99
N LEU A 5 38.63 -1.86 -32.88
CA LEU A 5 40.03 -1.97 -32.45
C LEU A 5 40.43 -3.43 -32.19
N ALA A 6 39.53 -4.26 -31.64
CA ALA A 6 39.76 -5.68 -31.47
C ALA A 6 39.94 -6.42 -32.81
N CYS A 7 39.10 -6.15 -33.82
CA CYS A 7 39.27 -6.73 -35.17
C CYS A 7 40.60 -6.33 -35.82
N ILE A 8 41.06 -5.09 -35.60
CA ILE A 8 42.37 -4.63 -36.09
C ILE A 8 43.50 -5.37 -35.36
N ALA A 9 43.40 -5.55 -34.04
CA ALA A 9 44.38 -6.29 -33.25
C ALA A 9 44.45 -7.79 -33.60
N LEU A 10 43.35 -8.38 -34.05
CA LEU A 10 43.25 -9.77 -34.52
C LEU A 10 43.80 -9.96 -35.95
N ASN A 11 44.34 -8.92 -36.57
CA ASN A 11 44.97 -8.93 -37.89
C ASN A 11 44.03 -9.45 -39.02
N GLU A 12 42.72 -9.24 -38.84
CA GLU A 12 41.70 -9.66 -39.81
C GLU A 12 41.52 -8.58 -40.90
N SER A 13 41.10 -8.97 -42.12
CA SER A 13 40.82 -8.00 -43.18
C SER A 13 39.61 -7.13 -42.84
N VAL A 14 39.90 -5.90 -42.42
CA VAL A 14 38.90 -4.92 -41.98
C VAL A 14 38.24 -4.26 -43.18
N THR A 15 37.15 -4.85 -43.66
CA THR A 15 36.28 -4.24 -44.70
C THR A 15 35.17 -3.40 -44.05
N ALA A 16 34.81 -2.27 -44.68
CA ALA A 16 33.73 -1.39 -44.24
C ALA A 16 32.39 -2.12 -43.98
N LYS A 17 32.09 -3.14 -44.81
CA LYS A 17 30.92 -4.03 -44.64
C LYS A 17 30.90 -4.74 -43.28
N LYS A 18 32.05 -5.29 -42.85
CA LYS A 18 32.17 -5.99 -41.55
C LYS A 18 32.01 -5.02 -40.39
N ILE A 19 32.66 -3.86 -40.46
CA ILE A 19 32.59 -2.83 -39.41
C ILE A 19 31.15 -2.34 -39.21
N TYR A 20 30.43 -2.06 -40.30
CA TYR A 20 29.05 -1.57 -40.22
C TYR A 20 28.12 -2.58 -39.53
N VAL A 21 28.24 -3.87 -39.88
CA VAL A 21 27.47 -4.95 -39.23
C VAL A 21 27.85 -5.08 -37.76
N LEU A 22 29.14 -5.03 -37.43
CA LEU A 22 29.64 -5.15 -36.06
C LEU A 22 29.14 -4.00 -35.17
N ILE A 23 29.21 -2.76 -35.65
CA ILE A 23 28.73 -1.58 -34.92
C ILE A 23 27.22 -1.68 -34.67
N SER A 24 26.45 -2.08 -35.69
CA SER A 24 25.00 -2.22 -35.58
C SER A 24 24.61 -3.33 -34.60
N TYR A 25 25.28 -4.49 -34.69
CA TYR A 25 25.04 -5.63 -33.80
C TYR A 25 25.35 -5.29 -32.34
N PHE A 26 26.55 -4.78 -32.06
CA PHE A 26 26.93 -4.40 -30.70
C PHE A 26 26.15 -3.21 -30.17
N GLY A 27 25.63 -2.33 -31.04
CA GLY A 27 24.71 -1.27 -30.65
C GLY A 27 23.41 -1.81 -30.06
N ILE A 28 22.81 -2.80 -30.72
CA ILE A 28 21.58 -3.48 -30.24
C ILE A 28 21.90 -4.32 -29.00
N LEU A 29 22.99 -5.10 -29.04
CA LEU A 29 23.39 -5.96 -27.94
C LEU A 29 23.71 -5.18 -26.66
N ARG A 30 24.38 -4.02 -26.77
CA ARG A 30 24.61 -3.13 -25.63
C ARG A 30 23.29 -2.65 -25.04
N LYS A 31 22.33 -2.26 -25.89
CA LYS A 31 21.02 -1.79 -25.43
C LYS A 31 20.27 -2.90 -24.70
N SER A 32 20.25 -4.12 -25.23
CA SER A 32 19.56 -5.25 -24.59
C SER A 32 20.26 -5.71 -23.31
N ALA A 33 21.57 -5.99 -23.37
CA ALA A 33 22.31 -6.60 -22.27
C ALA A 33 22.70 -5.63 -21.16
N CYS A 34 23.04 -4.38 -21.49
CA CYS A 34 23.56 -3.42 -20.51
C CYS A 34 22.52 -2.39 -20.03
N THR A 35 21.43 -2.19 -20.76
CA THR A 35 20.42 -1.19 -20.38
C THR A 35 19.08 -1.85 -20.04
N ILE A 36 18.48 -2.56 -20.99
CA ILE A 36 17.14 -3.13 -20.81
C ILE A 36 17.15 -4.23 -19.76
N PHE A 37 18.12 -5.14 -19.80
CA PHE A 37 18.15 -6.27 -18.87
C PHE A 37 18.31 -5.85 -17.40
N PRO A 38 19.31 -5.02 -17.02
CA PRO A 38 19.41 -4.55 -15.63
C PRO A 38 18.18 -3.76 -15.22
N GLN A 39 17.69 -2.86 -16.08
CA GLN A 39 16.50 -2.06 -15.79
C GLN A 39 15.26 -2.93 -15.54
N ALA A 40 15.04 -3.97 -16.35
CA ALA A 40 13.95 -4.92 -16.14
C ALA A 40 14.08 -5.66 -14.81
N ALA A 41 15.30 -6.05 -14.42
CA ALA A 41 15.52 -6.68 -13.12
C ALA A 41 15.18 -5.76 -11.94
N PHE A 42 15.58 -4.49 -12.00
CA PHE A 42 15.22 -3.48 -11.00
C PHE A 42 13.70 -3.28 -10.92
N GLN A 43 13.04 -3.07 -12.07
CA GLN A 43 11.59 -2.88 -12.12
C GLN A 43 10.83 -4.11 -11.59
N THR A 44 11.30 -5.31 -11.90
CA THR A 44 10.68 -6.55 -11.41
C THR A 44 10.80 -6.66 -9.88
N ALA A 45 11.95 -6.29 -9.32
CA ALA A 45 12.14 -6.27 -7.87
C ALA A 45 11.18 -5.28 -7.19
N GLU A 46 11.04 -4.07 -7.74
CA GLU A 46 10.10 -3.07 -7.25
C GLU A 46 8.64 -3.56 -7.33
N ILE A 47 8.23 -4.10 -8.48
CA ILE A 47 6.88 -4.66 -8.67
C ILE A 47 6.60 -5.77 -7.66
N THR A 48 7.58 -6.65 -7.40
CA THR A 48 7.41 -7.74 -6.42
C THR A 48 7.12 -7.20 -5.02
N VAL A 49 7.83 -6.16 -4.59
CA VAL A 49 7.59 -5.52 -3.29
C VAL A 49 6.23 -4.82 -3.25
N VAL A 50 5.86 -4.12 -4.32
CA VAL A 50 4.56 -3.44 -4.43
C VAL A 50 3.42 -4.46 -4.41
N PHE A 51 3.52 -5.53 -5.18
CA PHE A 51 2.52 -6.59 -5.23
C PHE A 51 2.34 -7.25 -3.86
N LYS A 52 3.44 -7.51 -3.14
CA LYS A 52 3.36 -8.05 -1.77
C LYS A 52 2.62 -7.11 -0.82
N ARG A 53 2.86 -5.80 -0.90
CA ARG A 53 2.16 -4.80 -0.08
C ARG A 53 0.69 -4.69 -0.45
N LEU A 54 0.38 -4.69 -1.74
CA LEU A 54 -0.98 -4.65 -2.25
C LEU A 54 -1.77 -5.89 -1.83
N ASN A 55 -1.18 -7.07 -1.99
CA ASN A 55 -1.79 -8.33 -1.56
C ASN A 55 -2.05 -8.31 -0.05
N ARG A 56 -1.08 -7.86 0.75
CA ARG A 56 -1.26 -7.70 2.20
C ARG A 56 -2.44 -6.78 2.53
N PHE A 57 -2.59 -5.68 1.81
CA PHE A 57 -3.69 -4.73 2.01
C PHE A 57 -5.06 -5.34 1.64
N LEU A 58 -5.14 -6.02 0.50
CA LEU A 58 -6.38 -6.65 0.04
C LEU A 58 -6.80 -7.85 0.90
N SER A 59 -5.83 -8.52 1.54
CA SER A 59 -6.09 -9.61 2.48
C SER A 59 -6.29 -9.12 3.93
N LEU A 60 -6.40 -7.81 4.17
CA LEU A 60 -6.78 -7.31 5.48
C LEU A 60 -8.22 -7.73 5.78
N GLU A 61 -8.47 -8.15 7.02
CA GLU A 61 -9.80 -8.49 7.46
C GLU A 61 -10.69 -7.24 7.46
N GLU A 62 -11.82 -7.33 6.76
CA GLU A 62 -12.79 -6.23 6.69
C GLU A 62 -13.42 -6.03 8.08
N ARG A 63 -13.18 -4.85 8.67
CA ARG A 63 -13.74 -4.51 9.98
C ARG A 63 -15.22 -4.16 9.81
N MET A 64 -16.06 -5.17 10.03
CA MET A 64 -17.52 -5.21 10.04
C MET A 64 -18.22 -5.27 8.66
N PRO A 65 -19.04 -6.31 8.41
CA PRO A 65 -19.91 -6.35 7.25
C PRO A 65 -21.08 -5.36 7.45
N VAL A 66 -21.15 -4.35 6.59
CA VAL A 66 -22.26 -3.36 6.51
C VAL A 66 -23.63 -4.05 6.33
N SER A 67 -23.65 -5.31 5.90
CA SER A 67 -24.87 -6.09 5.64
C SER A 67 -25.66 -6.50 6.90
N LEU A 68 -25.08 -6.42 8.11
CA LEU A 68 -25.81 -6.74 9.34
C LEU A 68 -26.64 -5.57 9.90
N MET A 69 -26.52 -4.37 9.32
CA MET A 69 -27.17 -3.18 9.87
C MET A 69 -28.63 -2.96 9.38
N ASN A 70 -29.10 -3.74 8.40
CA ASN A 70 -30.40 -3.49 7.73
C ASN A 70 -31.46 -4.60 7.81
N GLN A 71 -31.26 -5.67 8.60
CA GLN A 71 -32.17 -6.82 8.54
C GLN A 71 -33.18 -6.97 9.69
N ASN A 72 -33.22 -6.07 10.69
CA ASN A 72 -34.24 -6.14 11.76
C ASN A 72 -34.71 -4.75 12.25
N SER A 73 -35.41 -3.99 11.40
CA SER A 73 -36.17 -2.80 11.85
C SER A 73 -37.68 -3.06 11.77
N ASN A 74 -38.15 -4.12 12.40
CA ASN A 74 -39.56 -4.28 12.76
C ASN A 74 -39.68 -4.15 14.27
N GLN A 75 -39.78 -2.92 14.79
CA GLN A 75 -40.61 -2.53 15.94
C GLN A 75 -40.27 -1.10 16.41
N THR A 76 -41.25 -0.22 16.16
CA THR A 76 -41.67 0.96 16.94
C THR A 76 -40.88 1.30 18.20
N VAL A 77 -40.15 2.42 18.19
CA VAL A 77 -39.94 3.24 19.40
C VAL A 77 -39.90 4.73 19.03
N GLN A 78 -40.93 5.46 19.43
CA GLN A 78 -40.80 6.89 19.69
C GLN A 78 -39.95 7.05 20.95
N THR A 79 -38.64 7.29 20.83
CA THR A 79 -37.88 7.93 21.91
C THR A 79 -36.94 8.95 21.30
N LYS A 80 -37.08 10.16 21.82
CA LYS A 80 -36.36 11.35 21.41
C LYS A 80 -34.96 11.26 22.02
N ASP A 81 -34.07 10.53 21.37
CA ASP A 81 -32.72 10.35 21.87
C ASP A 81 -31.91 11.65 21.73
N VAL A 82 -31.43 12.21 22.84
CA VAL A 82 -30.53 13.38 22.84
C VAL A 82 -29.19 13.09 23.54
N ILE A 83 -28.71 11.86 23.32
CA ILE A 83 -27.44 11.25 23.75
C ILE A 83 -27.51 10.61 25.14
N PHE A 84 -27.39 9.28 25.13
CA PHE A 84 -27.04 8.49 26.31
C PHE A 84 -26.12 7.32 25.94
N ILE A 85 -25.02 7.15 26.67
CA ILE A 85 -24.11 5.99 26.54
C ILE A 85 -24.10 5.26 27.88
N GLN A 86 -24.15 3.92 27.89
CA GLN A 86 -23.86 3.14 29.09
C GLN A 86 -23.08 1.81 28.86
N ASN A 87 -22.02 1.55 29.65
CA ASN A 87 -20.99 0.49 29.59
C ASN A 87 -20.00 0.57 28.40
N GLY A 88 -19.49 1.76 28.08
CA GLY A 88 -18.62 1.96 26.91
C GLY A 88 -17.20 1.41 27.07
N LEU A 89 -16.72 0.58 26.13
CA LEU A 89 -15.40 -0.07 26.20
C LEU A 89 -14.61 -0.07 24.86
N ALA A 90 -13.68 0.86 24.60
CA ALA A 90 -12.94 0.99 23.34
C ALA A 90 -11.46 0.56 23.42
N ARG A 91 -10.90 0.27 22.23
CA ARG A 91 -9.51 -0.20 22.04
C ARG A 91 -9.12 -0.07 20.56
N TRP A 92 -7.94 0.47 20.25
CA TRP A 92 -7.56 0.81 18.87
C TRP A 92 -6.98 -0.39 18.07
N ASN A 93 -6.39 -1.38 18.74
CA ASN A 93 -5.78 -2.59 18.14
C ASN A 93 -6.05 -3.86 19.00
N GLU A 94 -5.86 -5.05 18.41
CA GLU A 94 -6.16 -6.37 19.01
C GLU A 94 -5.18 -6.84 20.11
N SER A 95 -4.15 -6.06 20.42
CA SER A 95 -3.19 -6.41 21.46
C SER A 95 -3.86 -6.55 22.84
N PRO A 96 -3.54 -7.59 23.63
CA PRO A 96 -4.24 -7.92 24.87
C PRO A 96 -4.02 -6.92 26.03
N THR A 97 -3.13 -5.92 25.89
CA THR A 97 -2.52 -5.25 27.05
C THR A 97 -3.29 -4.06 27.65
N SER A 98 -3.99 -3.21 26.89
CA SER A 98 -4.80 -2.11 27.50
C SER A 98 -6.01 -1.71 26.66
N PHE A 99 -7.20 -1.60 27.26
CA PHE A 99 -8.38 -1.01 26.60
C PHE A 99 -8.30 0.51 26.76
N GLU A 100 -8.37 1.25 25.67
CA GLU A 100 -8.15 2.71 25.66
C GLU A 100 -9.41 3.50 26.05
N LEU A 101 -10.63 2.94 25.95
CA LEU A 101 -11.81 3.63 26.51
C LEU A 101 -12.73 2.75 27.36
N LYS A 102 -12.39 2.57 28.64
CA LYS A 102 -13.16 1.95 29.73
C LYS A 102 -14.55 2.57 30.10
N ASP A 103 -15.55 1.83 30.58
CA ASP A 103 -16.96 2.15 30.95
C ASP A 103 -17.49 3.62 30.91
N VAL A 104 -17.70 4.19 29.72
CA VAL A 104 -18.20 5.58 29.57
C VAL A 104 -19.72 5.69 29.61
N ASN A 105 -20.24 6.51 30.55
CA ASN A 105 -21.67 6.74 30.75
C ASN A 105 -22.05 8.23 30.83
N ILE A 106 -22.72 8.78 29.81
CA ILE A 106 -23.03 10.22 29.72
C ILE A 106 -24.51 10.43 29.37
N LYS A 107 -25.21 11.36 30.04
CA LYS A 107 -26.59 11.82 29.73
C LYS A 107 -26.60 13.28 29.31
N ILE A 108 -27.02 13.58 28.09
CA ILE A 108 -27.16 14.96 27.63
C ILE A 108 -28.65 15.25 27.37
N LYS A 109 -29.08 16.46 27.74
CA LYS A 109 -30.46 16.92 27.56
C LYS A 109 -30.61 17.64 26.21
N PRO A 110 -31.81 17.65 25.61
CA PRO A 110 -32.09 18.43 24.40
C PRO A 110 -31.70 19.90 24.55
N ARG A 111 -31.04 20.46 23.54
CA ARG A 111 -30.60 21.88 23.47
C ARG A 111 -29.48 22.27 24.45
N ALA A 112 -28.64 21.32 24.86
CA ALA A 112 -27.45 21.58 25.67
C ALA A 112 -26.16 21.47 24.84
N THR A 113 -25.18 22.34 25.09
CA THR A 113 -23.82 22.27 24.54
C THR A 113 -22.88 21.79 25.64
N VAL A 114 -22.16 20.69 25.41
CA VAL A 114 -21.27 20.07 26.40
C VAL A 114 -19.90 19.87 25.76
N ALA A 115 -18.84 20.26 26.46
CA ALA A 115 -17.45 20.02 26.06
C ALA A 115 -16.87 18.85 26.86
N ILE A 116 -16.18 17.94 26.16
CA ILE A 116 -15.39 16.86 26.77
C ILE A 116 -13.93 17.31 26.74
N ILE A 117 -13.26 17.33 27.89
CA ILE A 117 -11.87 17.74 28.02
C ILE A 117 -11.05 16.64 28.70
N GLY A 118 -9.79 16.49 28.27
CA GLY A 118 -8.85 15.52 28.82
C GLY A 118 -7.44 15.74 28.29
N PRO A 119 -6.40 15.18 28.96
CA PRO A 119 -5.03 15.21 28.47
C PRO A 119 -4.88 14.41 27.16
N VAL A 120 -3.79 14.63 26.44
CA VAL A 120 -3.51 13.90 25.19
C VAL A 120 -3.44 12.39 25.49
N GLY A 121 -4.23 11.59 24.75
CA GLY A 121 -4.29 10.11 24.91
C GLY A 121 -5.27 9.60 25.98
N SER A 122 -6.21 10.43 26.44
CA SER A 122 -7.24 10.06 27.44
C SER A 122 -8.54 9.48 26.87
N GLY A 123 -8.63 9.33 25.54
CA GLY A 123 -9.76 8.75 24.84
C GLY A 123 -9.32 7.75 23.78
#